data_AF-A0A4V1LGZ1-F1
#
_entry.id   AF-A0A4V1LGZ1-F1
#
_cell.length_a   1.000
_cell.length_b   1.000
_cell.length_c   1.000
_cell.angle_alpha   90.00
_cell.angle_beta   90.00
_cell.angle_gamma   90.00
#
_symmetry.space_group_name_H-M   'P 1'
#
loop_
_entity.id
_entity.type
_entity.pdbx_description
1 polymer ?
#
loop_
_entity_poly.entity_id
_entity_poly.type
_entity_poly.pdbx_seq_one_letter_code
_entity_poly.pdbx_strand_id
1 'polypeptide(L)'
;MKKNIILILCFMLVITIVLVINPNEMYHHLKAEERVLRLIGDPSVREKVLGDDSVITNIEYVGSNMYRLEIENNAFLIEIKSKGSRTSYEVFELKHSIDKFGY
;
A
#
# COMPACT_ATOMS: atom_id res chain seq x y z
N MET A 1 13.84 -16.33 -37.12
CA MET A 1 13.08 -17.17 -36.16
C MET A 1 13.83 -17.43 -34.86
N LYS A 2 15.06 -17.98 -34.89
CA LYS A 2 15.86 -18.28 -33.67
C LYS A 2 16.11 -17.06 -32.74
N LYS A 3 16.39 -15.87 -33.32
CA LYS A 3 16.60 -14.62 -32.55
C LYS A 3 15.36 -14.18 -31.75
N ASN A 4 14.17 -14.30 -32.31
CA ASN A 4 12.93 -13.90 -31.64
C ASN A 4 12.59 -14.88 -30.50
N ILE A 5 12.90 -16.17 -30.67
CA ILE A 5 12.71 -17.19 -29.63
C ILE A 5 13.66 -16.93 -28.44
N ILE A 6 14.93 -16.61 -28.70
CA ILE A 6 15.89 -16.24 -27.65
C ILE A 6 15.44 -14.98 -26.90
N LEU A 7 14.89 -13.99 -27.62
CA LEU A 7 14.41 -12.75 -27.04
C LEU A 7 13.19 -12.99 -26.13
N ILE A 8 12.23 -13.82 -26.56
CA ILE A 8 11.09 -14.24 -25.73
C ILE A 8 11.56 -15.00 -24.49
N LEU A 9 12.54 -15.89 -24.63
CA LEU A 9 13.09 -16.66 -23.51
C LEU A 9 13.78 -15.75 -22.49
N CYS A 10 14.58 -14.78 -22.95
CA CYS A 10 15.17 -13.76 -22.07
C CYS A 10 14.10 -12.92 -21.36
N PHE A 11 13.03 -12.52 -22.06
CA PHE A 11 11.96 -11.73 -21.46
C PHE A 11 11.21 -12.50 -20.37
N MET A 12 10.91 -13.78 -20.61
CA MET A 12 10.33 -14.68 -19.61
C MET A 12 11.24 -14.86 -18.40
N LEU A 13 12.56 -14.97 -18.62
CA LEU A 13 13.53 -15.15 -17.55
C LEU A 13 13.63 -13.88 -16.67
N VAL A 14 13.60 -12.70 -17.27
CA VAL A 14 13.54 -11.42 -16.53
C VAL A 14 12.27 -11.30 -15.70
N ILE A 15 11.09 -11.61 -16.27
CA ILE A 15 9.83 -11.61 -15.51
C ILE A 15 9.90 -12.57 -14.31
N THR A 16 10.47 -13.75 -14.52
CA THR A 16 10.60 -14.76 -13.46
C THR A 16 11.54 -14.28 -12.36
N ILE A 17 12.65 -13.64 -12.71
CA ILE A 17 13.58 -13.04 -11.74
C ILE A 17 12.89 -11.93 -10.94
N VAL A 18 12.13 -11.04 -11.59
CA VAL A 18 11.37 -9.98 -10.90
C VAL A 18 10.37 -10.57 -9.91
N LEU A 19 9.66 -11.64 -10.29
CA LEU A 19 8.72 -12.34 -9.42
C LEU A 19 9.40 -13.06 -8.24
N VAL A 20 10.64 -13.52 -8.40
CA VAL A 20 11.38 -14.27 -7.36
C VAL A 20 12.15 -13.36 -6.40
N ILE A 21 12.68 -12.23 -6.88
CA ILE A 21 13.47 -11.32 -6.04
C ILE A 21 12.61 -10.67 -4.96
N ASN A 22 11.31 -10.40 -5.22
CA ASN A 22 10.49 -9.70 -4.23
C ASN A 22 8.99 -10.08 -4.16
N PRO A 23 8.64 -11.37 -4.09
CA PRO A 23 7.24 -11.80 -4.03
C PRO A 23 6.54 -11.34 -2.76
N ASN A 24 7.28 -11.26 -1.64
CA ASN A 24 6.72 -10.88 -0.35
C ASN A 24 6.37 -9.39 -0.29
N GLU A 25 7.27 -8.49 -0.71
CA GLU A 25 6.97 -7.06 -0.73
C GLU A 25 5.83 -6.75 -1.69
N MET A 26 5.80 -7.37 -2.87
CA MET A 26 4.71 -7.17 -3.82
C MET A 26 3.38 -7.72 -3.28
N TYR A 27 3.38 -8.88 -2.62
CA TYR A 27 2.20 -9.42 -1.96
C TYR A 27 1.68 -8.51 -0.84
N HIS A 28 2.58 -8.00 -0.01
CA HIS A 28 2.22 -7.07 1.07
C HIS A 28 1.70 -5.75 0.53
N HIS A 29 2.29 -5.22 -0.53
CA HIS A 29 1.86 -3.98 -1.17
C HIS A 29 0.48 -4.13 -1.82
N LEU A 30 0.24 -5.20 -2.58
CA LEU A 30 -1.06 -5.46 -3.22
C LEU A 30 -2.17 -5.69 -2.17
N LYS A 31 -1.87 -6.47 -1.12
CA LYS A 31 -2.83 -6.76 -0.06
C LYS A 31 -3.08 -5.56 0.84
N ALA A 32 -2.08 -4.70 1.03
CA ALA A 32 -2.19 -3.44 1.72
C ALA A 32 -3.16 -2.51 1.00
N GLU A 33 -2.90 -2.32 -0.29
CA GLU A 33 -3.71 -1.51 -1.18
C GLU A 33 -5.16 -1.99 -1.16
N GLU A 34 -5.40 -3.29 -1.35
CA GLU A 34 -6.75 -3.85 -1.35
C GLU A 34 -7.51 -3.64 -0.02
N ARG A 35 -6.85 -3.83 1.13
CA ARG A 35 -7.50 -3.67 2.44
C ARG A 35 -7.84 -2.21 2.74
N VAL A 36 -6.91 -1.31 2.45
CA VAL A 36 -7.08 0.12 2.70
C VAL A 36 -8.10 0.71 1.71
N LEU A 37 -8.03 0.33 0.43
CA LEU A 37 -9.02 0.71 -0.59
C LEU A 37 -10.43 0.24 -0.23
N ARG A 38 -10.61 -0.96 0.34
CA ARG A 38 -11.91 -1.43 0.80
C ARG A 38 -12.45 -0.58 1.96
N LEU A 39 -11.59 -0.15 2.88
CA LEU A 39 -11.98 0.69 4.01
C LEU A 39 -12.40 2.10 3.54
N ILE A 40 -11.58 2.74 2.71
CA ILE A 40 -11.83 4.11 2.19
C ILE A 40 -12.79 4.11 1.00
N GLY A 41 -13.14 2.94 0.47
CA GLY A 41 -14.20 2.77 -0.52
C GLY A 41 -15.60 2.88 0.09
N ASP A 42 -15.74 2.73 1.41
CA ASP A 42 -16.98 3.05 2.11
C ASP A 42 -17.15 4.59 2.17
N PRO A 43 -18.21 5.16 1.57
CA PRO A 43 -18.42 6.61 1.54
C PRO A 43 -18.44 7.24 2.93
N SER A 44 -19.01 6.54 3.91
CA SER A 44 -19.15 7.05 5.29
C SER A 44 -17.80 7.15 5.99
N VAL A 45 -16.90 6.20 5.69
CA VAL A 45 -15.53 6.21 6.23
C VAL A 45 -14.69 7.23 5.47
N ARG A 46 -14.83 7.30 4.16
CA ARG A 46 -14.11 8.26 3.31
C ARG A 46 -14.39 9.69 3.72
N GLU A 47 -15.66 10.06 3.86
CA GLU A 47 -16.09 11.39 4.29
C GLU A 47 -15.52 11.73 5.68
N LYS A 48 -15.58 10.78 6.62
CA LYS A 48 -15.14 10.98 8.00
C LYS A 48 -13.62 11.04 8.17
N VAL A 49 -12.86 10.32 7.35
CA VAL A 49 -11.40 10.16 7.49
C VAL A 49 -10.64 11.10 6.57
N LEU A 50 -11.07 11.21 5.31
CA LEU A 50 -10.36 11.96 4.27
C LEU A 50 -11.12 13.22 3.82
N GLY A 51 -12.44 13.28 3.99
CA GLY A 51 -13.29 14.27 3.33
C GLY A 51 -13.60 13.88 1.88
N ASP A 52 -14.75 14.33 1.38
CA ASP A 52 -15.38 13.84 0.14
C ASP A 52 -14.47 13.90 -1.11
N ASP A 53 -13.61 14.92 -1.20
CA ASP A 53 -12.84 15.22 -2.43
C ASP A 53 -11.37 14.77 -2.38
N SER A 54 -10.97 14.00 -1.36
CA SER A 54 -9.57 13.60 -1.22
C SER A 54 -9.14 12.58 -2.27
N VAL A 55 -8.08 12.92 -3.00
CA VAL A 55 -7.39 12.02 -3.95
C VAL A 55 -6.27 11.30 -3.23
N ILE A 56 -6.32 9.97 -3.27
CA ILE A 56 -5.28 9.10 -2.71
C ILE A 56 -4.12 9.07 -3.69
N THR A 57 -2.94 9.50 -3.24
CA THR A 57 -1.73 9.54 -4.07
C THR A 57 -0.86 8.31 -3.86
N ASN A 58 -0.85 7.75 -2.65
CA ASN A 58 0.00 6.61 -2.32
C ASN A 58 -0.57 5.75 -1.17
N ILE A 59 -0.36 4.43 -1.21
CA ILE A 59 -0.68 3.48 -0.13
C ILE A 59 0.54 2.59 0.10
N GLU A 60 1.14 2.68 1.27
CA GLU A 60 2.35 1.94 1.63
C GLU A 60 2.11 1.03 2.84
N TYR A 61 2.66 -0.19 2.81
CA TYR A 61 2.68 -1.07 3.97
C TYR A 61 3.86 -0.74 4.88
N VAL A 62 3.59 -0.33 6.12
CA VAL A 62 4.64 0.08 7.08
C VAL A 62 5.05 -1.07 8.01
N GLY A 63 4.25 -2.14 8.08
CA GLY A 63 4.50 -3.29 8.97
C GLY A 63 3.42 -3.46 10.03
N SER A 64 3.34 -4.64 10.65
CA SER A 64 2.45 -4.93 11.79
C SER A 64 0.96 -4.59 11.55
N ASN A 65 0.45 -4.77 10.33
CA ASN A 65 -0.90 -4.37 9.90
C ASN A 65 -1.15 -2.84 9.94
N MET A 66 -0.09 -2.05 9.89
CA MET A 66 -0.15 -0.62 9.68
C MET A 66 0.11 -0.27 8.22
N TYR A 67 -0.64 0.71 7.74
CA TYR A 67 -0.61 1.19 6.37
C TYR A 67 -0.52 2.70 6.38
N ARG A 68 0.36 3.26 5.57
CA ARG A 68 0.46 4.71 5.36
C ARG A 68 -0.33 5.05 4.10
N LEU A 69 -1.27 5.97 4.26
CA LEU A 69 -2.11 6.50 3.20
C LEU A 69 -1.71 7.95 2.99
N GLU A 70 -1.31 8.31 1.78
CA GLU A 70 -0.99 9.68 1.43
C GLU A 70 -2.08 10.25 0.53
N ILE A 71 -2.47 11.47 0.84
CA ILE A 71 -3.27 12.35 -0.01
C ILE A 71 -2.43 13.59 -0.32
N GLU A 72 -2.90 14.45 -1.22
CA GLU A 72 -2.10 15.58 -1.74
C GLU A 72 -1.34 16.39 -0.66
N ASN A 73 -2.00 16.72 0.46
CA ASN A 73 -1.41 17.57 1.51
C ASN A 73 -1.29 16.91 2.88
N ASN A 74 -1.79 15.68 3.06
CA ASN A 74 -1.80 15.01 4.35
C ASN A 74 -1.38 13.55 4.21
N ALA A 75 -0.84 12.99 5.28
CA ALA A 75 -0.61 11.56 5.39
C ALA A 75 -1.39 11.01 6.59
N PHE A 76 -1.86 9.79 6.46
CA PHE A 76 -2.58 9.07 7.49
C PHE A 76 -1.91 7.73 7.73
N LEU A 77 -1.90 7.29 8.98
CA LEU A 77 -1.51 5.95 9.36
C LEU A 77 -2.78 5.18 9.77
N ILE A 78 -3.02 4.06 9.10
CA ILE A 78 -4.17 3.19 9.32
C ILE A 78 -3.65 1.90 9.95
N GLU A 79 -4.05 1.63 11.19
CA GLU A 79 -3.76 0.38 11.87
C GLU A 79 -4.99 -0.53 11.83
N ILE A 80 -4.82 -1.77 11.34
CA ILE A 80 -5.87 -2.78 11.29
C ILE A 80 -5.65 -3.80 12.42
N LYS A 81 -6.47 -3.72 13.47
CA LYS A 81 -6.45 -4.68 14.58
C LYS A 81 -7.51 -5.74 14.35
N SER A 82 -7.10 -7.01 14.30
CA SER A 82 -8.00 -8.16 14.20
C SER A 82 -8.01 -8.91 15.52
N LYS A 83 -9.18 -9.02 16.17
CA LYS A 83 -9.36 -9.81 17.39
C LYS A 83 -10.50 -10.81 17.17
N GLY A 84 -10.14 -12.05 16.84
CA GLY A 84 -11.11 -13.08 16.45
C GLY A 84 -11.79 -12.74 15.13
N SER A 85 -13.12 -12.68 15.12
CA SER A 85 -13.92 -12.28 13.94
C SER A 85 -14.14 -10.77 13.81
N ARG A 86 -13.72 -9.97 14.81
CA ARG A 86 -13.89 -8.52 14.78
C ARG A 86 -12.63 -7.84 14.27
N THR A 87 -12.81 -6.97 13.28
CA THR A 87 -11.76 -6.08 12.77
C THR A 87 -12.08 -4.66 13.20
N SER A 88 -11.13 -4.00 13.84
CA SER A 88 -11.20 -2.58 14.17
C SER A 88 -10.11 -1.83 13.41
N TYR A 89 -10.42 -0.58 13.05
CA TYR A 89 -9.55 0.30 12.30
C TYR A 89 -9.25 1.51 13.16
N GLU A 90 -7.98 1.82 13.35
CA GLU A 90 -7.53 3.06 13.98
C GLU A 90 -6.84 3.91 12.91
N VAL A 91 -7.27 5.17 12.78
CA VAL A 91 -6.72 6.09 11.78
C VAL A 91 -6.11 7.28 12.50
N PHE A 92 -4.85 7.55 12.20
CA PHE A 92 -4.05 8.62 12.78
C PHE A 92 -3.65 9.60 11.68
N GLU A 93 -3.93 10.89 11.87
CA GLU A 93 -3.45 11.94 10.98
C GLU A 93 -2.00 12.30 11.33
N LEU A 94 -1.09 12.22 10.36
CA LEU A 94 0.31 12.56 10.52
C LEU A 94 0.50 14.06 10.28
N LYS A 95 0.43 14.86 11.37
CA LYS A 95 0.56 16.33 11.30
C LYS A 95 2.00 16.84 11.18
N HIS A 96 2.98 16.05 11.60
CA HIS A 96 4.39 16.43 11.56
C HIS A 96 5.27 15.28 11.07
N SER A 97 5.94 15.53 9.95
CA SER A 97 7.12 14.78 9.53
C SER A 97 8.31 15.32 10.29
N ILE A 98 8.96 14.49 11.11
CA ILE A 98 10.29 14.83 11.65
C ILE A 98 11.28 14.50 10.54
N ASP A 99 11.69 15.53 9.80
CA ASP A 99 12.70 15.39 8.75
C ASP A 99 14.05 15.12 9.43
N LYS A 100 14.65 13.96 9.12
CA LYS A 100 15.95 13.41 9.59
C LYS A 100 16.46 13.90 10.95
N PHE A 101 16.62 12.96 11.89
CA PHE A 101 17.60 13.13 12.96
C PHE A 101 18.99 13.26 12.31
N GLY A 102 19.53 14.49 12.30
CA GLY A 102 20.88 14.75 11.82
C GLY A 102 21.87 13.90 12.60
N TYR A 103 22.60 13.04 11.89
CA TYR A 103 23.87 12.46 12.31
C TYR A 103 24.94 12.91 11.32
#